data_AF-A0A1G4RID3-F1
#
_entry.id   AF-A0A1G4RID3-F1
#
_cell.length_a   1.000
_cell.length_b   1.000
_cell.length_c   1.000
_cell.angle_alpha   90.00
_cell.angle_beta   90.00
_cell.angle_gamma   90.00
#
_symmetry.space_group_name_H-M   'P 1'
#
loop_
_entity.id
_entity.type
_entity.pdbx_description
1 polymer ?
#
loop_
_entity_poly.entity_id
_entity_poly.type
_entity_poly.pdbx_seq_one_letter_code
_entity_poly.pdbx_strand_id
1 'polypeptide(L)'
;MIRCPQCGTKNKEDSRYCEDCGATLKKDSTVNLYDEPVDAPLYKTDPETFKSDADSPEVNKKDILCISALIISIFNMAGCGLLSIPGLIFAVYAYNKAKKENLKGERLALVAVILSGLSILYFVFMVFAVLTENNA
;
A
#
# COMPACT_ATOMS: atom_id res chain seq x y z
N MET A 1 -25.15 -16.93 -1.40
CA MET A 1 -24.38 -15.69 -1.68
C MET A 1 -24.11 -14.96 -0.38
N ILE A 2 -22.95 -14.36 -0.18
CA ILE A 2 -22.58 -13.60 1.03
C ILE A 2 -22.44 -12.11 0.70
N ARG A 3 -22.86 -11.21 1.60
CA ARG A 3 -22.64 -9.76 1.43
C ARG A 3 -21.42 -9.30 2.21
N CYS A 4 -20.60 -8.46 1.60
CA CYS A 4 -19.47 -7.87 2.27
C CYS A 4 -19.93 -6.92 3.37
N PRO A 5 -19.45 -7.06 4.62
CA PRO A 5 -19.82 -6.15 5.71
C PRO A 5 -19.20 -4.76 5.58
N GLN A 6 -18.17 -4.59 4.73
CA GLN A 6 -17.49 -3.30 4.53
C GLN A 6 -18.13 -2.45 3.42
N CYS A 7 -18.56 -3.06 2.30
CA CYS A 7 -19.08 -2.30 1.15
C CYS A 7 -20.48 -2.72 0.67
N GLY A 8 -21.04 -3.82 1.19
CA GLY A 8 -22.36 -4.31 0.81
C GLY A 8 -22.42 -5.15 -0.47
N THR A 9 -21.31 -5.29 -1.20
CA THR A 9 -21.23 -6.08 -2.44
C THR A 9 -21.56 -7.55 -2.20
N LYS A 10 -22.35 -8.13 -3.11
CA LYS A 10 -22.74 -9.55 -3.09
C LYS A 10 -21.62 -10.38 -3.70
N ASN A 11 -21.14 -11.38 -2.98
CA ASN A 11 -20.07 -12.29 -3.36
C ASN A 11 -20.56 -13.75 -3.34
N LYS A 12 -19.77 -14.66 -3.93
CA LYS A 12 -20.02 -16.10 -3.84
C LYS A 12 -19.77 -16.60 -2.41
N GLU A 13 -20.41 -17.68 -2.01
CA GLU A 13 -20.33 -18.20 -0.62
C GLU A 13 -18.95 -18.78 -0.26
N ASP A 14 -18.17 -19.15 -1.27
CA ASP A 14 -16.81 -19.66 -1.16
C ASP A 14 -15.74 -18.56 -1.31
N SER A 15 -16.12 -17.32 -1.62
CA SER A 15 -15.21 -16.18 -1.70
C SER A 15 -14.59 -15.89 -0.34
N ARG A 16 -13.25 -15.99 -0.24
CA ARG A 16 -12.50 -15.59 0.97
C ARG A 16 -12.36 -14.07 1.12
N TYR A 17 -12.42 -13.34 0.01
CA TYR A 17 -12.30 -11.88 -0.05
C TYR A 17 -13.39 -11.30 -0.94
N CYS A 18 -13.78 -10.06 -0.67
CA CYS A 18 -14.75 -9.32 -1.48
C CYS A 18 -14.14 -8.93 -2.84
N GLU A 19 -14.85 -9.22 -3.93
CA GLU A 19 -14.41 -8.94 -5.32
C GLU A 19 -14.35 -7.45 -5.68
N ASP A 20 -15.03 -6.62 -4.89
CA ASP A 20 -15.10 -5.18 -5.07
C ASP A 20 -14.13 -4.41 -4.15
N CYS A 21 -14.26 -4.53 -2.83
CA CYS A 21 -13.40 -3.80 -1.89
C CYS A 21 -12.20 -4.57 -1.32
N GLY A 22 -12.07 -5.87 -1.59
CA GLY A 22 -10.96 -6.70 -1.09
C GLY A 22 -11.03 -7.13 0.38
N ALA A 23 -12.04 -6.69 1.15
CA ALA A 23 -12.18 -7.08 2.55
C ALA A 23 -12.39 -8.59 2.73
N THR A 24 -11.77 -9.17 3.77
CA THR A 24 -11.94 -10.58 4.11
C THR A 24 -13.39 -10.88 4.49
N LEU A 25 -13.96 -11.90 3.86
CA LEU A 25 -15.28 -12.41 4.18
C LEU A 25 -15.08 -13.49 5.25
N LYS A 26 -15.29 -13.15 6.52
CA LYS A 26 -15.19 -14.13 7.62
C LYS A 26 -16.15 -15.28 7.33
N LYS A 27 -15.58 -16.47 7.10
CA LYS A 27 -16.33 -17.72 6.99
C LYS A 27 -16.32 -18.34 8.38
N ASP A 28 -17.29 -17.97 9.21
CA ASP A 28 -17.56 -18.72 10.45
C ASP A 28 -18.02 -20.12 10.03
N SER A 29 -17.04 -21.01 9.89
CA SER A 29 -17.27 -22.43 9.73
C SER A 29 -17.58 -22.91 11.14
N THR A 30 -18.87 -23.09 11.41
CA THR A 30 -19.42 -23.70 12.60
C THR A 30 -18.62 -24.95 12.97
N VAL A 31 -17.77 -24.83 13.99
CA VAL A 31 -17.23 -26.01 14.68
C VAL A 31 -18.37 -26.52 15.56
N ASN A 32 -19.04 -27.57 15.09
CA ASN A 32 -19.81 -28.44 15.97
C ASN A 32 -18.83 -29.12 16.93
N LEU A 33 -18.74 -28.64 18.17
CA LEU A 33 -18.14 -29.39 19.27
C LEU A 33 -19.29 -30.12 19.97
N TYR A 34 -19.47 -31.38 19.60
CA TYR A 34 -20.15 -32.36 20.42
C TYR A 34 -19.28 -32.61 21.67
N ASP A 35 -19.93 -32.61 22.83
CA ASP A 35 -19.38 -32.96 24.14
C ASP A 35 -18.91 -34.44 24.19
N GLU A 36 -17.66 -34.71 24.58
CA GLU A 36 -17.28 -35.82 25.49
C GLU A 36 -15.79 -35.75 25.94
N PRO A 37 -15.42 -36.33 27.11
CA PRO A 37 -14.36 -35.86 27.99
C PRO A 37 -12.97 -36.52 27.86
N VAL A 38 -11.99 -35.71 28.30
CA VAL A 38 -10.58 -35.92 28.68
C VAL A 38 -10.09 -37.32 29.07
N ASP A 39 -8.98 -37.73 28.44
CA ASP A 39 -7.83 -38.39 29.08
C ASP A 39 -6.54 -38.05 28.29
N ALA A 40 -5.61 -37.30 28.93
CA ALA A 40 -4.39 -36.79 28.32
C ALA A 40 -3.13 -37.36 29.01
N PRO A 41 -2.04 -37.67 28.28
CA PRO A 41 -0.71 -37.72 28.88
C PRO A 41 0.06 -36.41 28.66
N LEU A 42 0.57 -35.88 29.78
CA LEU A 42 1.56 -34.81 29.87
C LEU A 42 2.77 -35.08 28.96
N TYR A 43 3.15 -34.09 28.15
CA TYR A 43 4.54 -33.92 27.72
C TYR A 43 5.05 -32.57 28.22
N LYS A 44 6.04 -32.63 29.11
CA LYS A 44 6.82 -31.48 29.58
C LYS A 44 8.09 -31.37 28.75
N THR A 45 8.35 -30.20 28.20
CA THR A 45 9.71 -29.67 27.97
C THR A 45 9.66 -28.14 27.99
N ASP A 46 10.25 -27.58 29.02
CA ASP A 46 10.72 -26.21 29.23
C ASP A 46 12.28 -26.23 29.16
N PRO A 47 13.03 -25.14 28.84
CA PRO A 47 12.66 -23.72 28.77
C PRO A 47 13.16 -22.95 27.51
N GLU A 48 12.58 -21.76 27.29
CA GLU A 48 13.18 -20.57 26.65
C GLU A 48 13.71 -20.65 25.21
N THR A 49 12.81 -20.36 24.26
CA THR A 49 13.01 -19.15 23.45
C THR A 49 11.72 -18.35 23.42
N PHE A 50 11.65 -17.33 24.26
CA PHE A 50 10.70 -16.24 24.16
C PHE A 50 10.91 -15.56 22.80
N LYS A 51 10.22 -16.04 21.77
CA LYS A 51 9.94 -15.22 20.58
C LYS A 51 8.75 -14.38 20.97
N SER A 52 9.06 -13.14 21.34
CA SER A 52 8.08 -12.09 21.52
C SER A 52 7.16 -12.06 20.31
N ASP A 53 5.92 -12.45 20.53
CA ASP A 53 4.77 -12.06 19.75
C ASP A 53 4.67 -10.53 19.81
N ALA A 54 5.44 -9.87 18.94
CA ALA A 54 5.13 -8.54 18.48
C ALA A 54 4.59 -8.73 17.07
N ASP A 55 3.27 -8.72 16.99
CA ASP A 55 2.43 -8.44 15.84
C ASP A 55 3.06 -7.33 14.98
N SER A 56 3.99 -7.72 14.11
CA SER A 56 4.35 -6.91 12.95
C SER A 56 3.20 -7.14 11.98
N PRO A 57 2.43 -6.11 11.60
CA PRO A 57 1.47 -6.26 10.52
C PRO A 57 2.24 -6.85 9.34
N GLU A 58 1.68 -7.90 8.74
CA GLU A 58 2.25 -8.56 7.57
C GLU A 58 2.18 -7.53 6.42
N VAL A 59 3.13 -6.59 6.40
CA VAL A 59 3.15 -5.49 5.45
C VAL A 59 3.37 -6.13 4.09
N ASN A 60 2.31 -6.13 3.29
CA ASN A 60 2.34 -6.72 1.97
C ASN A 60 3.46 -6.00 1.20
N LYS A 61 4.30 -6.75 0.48
CA LYS A 61 5.52 -6.21 -0.18
C LYS A 61 5.22 -5.01 -1.13
N LYS A 62 3.95 -4.83 -1.49
CA LYS A 62 3.39 -3.72 -2.28
C LYS A 62 3.13 -2.43 -1.46
N ASP A 63 2.86 -2.55 -0.16
CA ASP A 63 2.63 -1.42 0.74
C ASP A 63 3.95 -0.75 1.14
N ILE A 64 5.02 -1.54 1.29
CA ILE A 64 6.41 -1.06 1.48
C ILE A 64 6.87 -0.19 0.30
N LEU A 65 6.37 -0.46 -0.91
CA LEU A 65 6.72 0.27 -2.13
C LEU A 65 6.01 1.64 -2.24
N CYS A 66 4.79 1.77 -1.69
CA CYS A 66 4.08 3.05 -1.66
C CYS A 66 4.63 3.98 -0.57
N ILE A 67 4.98 3.43 0.61
CA ILE A 67 5.51 4.22 1.73
C ILE A 67 6.91 4.77 1.39
N SER A 68 7.75 3.98 0.71
CA SER A 68 9.06 4.45 0.25
C SER A 68 8.95 5.59 -0.77
N ALA A 69 7.95 5.58 -1.66
CA ALA A 69 7.72 6.67 -2.62
C ALA A 69 7.29 7.99 -1.92
N LEU A 70 6.53 7.91 -0.84
CA LEU A 70 6.08 9.06 -0.07
C LEU A 70 7.25 9.69 0.71
N ILE A 71 8.08 8.86 1.34
CA ILE A 71 9.27 9.31 2.07
C ILE A 71 10.31 9.92 1.10
N ILE A 72 10.57 9.28 -0.04
CA ILE A 72 11.48 9.81 -1.07
C ILE A 72 10.96 11.12 -1.66
N SER A 73 9.65 11.32 -1.74
CA SER A 73 9.06 12.60 -2.19
C SER A 73 9.27 13.73 -1.17
N ILE A 74 9.18 13.43 0.13
CA ILE A 74 9.44 14.40 1.20
C ILE A 74 10.93 14.82 1.22
N PHE A 75 11.86 13.88 1.04
CA PHE A 75 13.29 14.19 0.95
C PHE A 75 13.67 14.95 -0.33
N ASN A 76 12.95 14.77 -1.44
CA ASN A 76 13.14 15.54 -2.69
C ASN A 76 12.62 16.98 -2.61
N MET A 77 11.73 17.29 -1.67
CA MET A 77 11.19 18.64 -1.48
C MET A 77 12.17 19.58 -0.76
N ALA A 78 13.27 19.05 -0.21
CA ALA A 78 14.20 19.80 0.63
C ALA A 78 15.62 20.01 0.04
N GLY A 79 15.98 19.46 -1.13
CA GLY A 79 17.34 19.64 -1.63
C GLY A 79 17.54 19.36 -3.12
N CYS A 80 17.93 20.42 -3.85
CA CYS A 80 18.55 20.45 -5.18
C CYS A 80 18.00 19.48 -6.24
N GLY A 81 17.39 20.04 -7.30
CA GLY A 81 16.79 19.37 -8.46
C GLY A 81 17.65 18.40 -9.30
N LEU A 82 18.78 17.92 -8.79
CA LEU A 82 19.60 16.84 -9.35
C LEU A 82 18.94 15.45 -9.19
N LEU A 83 18.01 15.27 -8.25
CA LEU A 83 17.30 14.00 -8.05
C LEU A 83 15.97 13.88 -8.82
N SER A 84 15.55 14.94 -9.52
CA SER A 84 14.30 14.95 -10.28
C SER A 84 14.33 14.00 -11.49
N ILE A 85 15.51 13.82 -12.10
CA ILE A 85 15.69 12.93 -13.26
C ILE A 85 15.43 11.45 -12.89
N PRO A 86 16.07 10.87 -11.86
CA PRO A 86 15.76 9.49 -11.45
C PRO A 86 14.32 9.34 -10.94
N GLY A 87 13.76 10.34 -10.25
CA GLY A 87 12.35 10.33 -9.82
C GLY A 87 11.36 10.25 -11.00
N LEU A 88 11.61 11.02 -12.06
CA LEU A 88 10.81 10.98 -13.28
C LEU A 88 10.91 9.64 -14.01
N ILE A 89 12.12 9.07 -14.08
CA ILE A 89 12.35 7.76 -14.71
C ILE A 89 11.58 6.66 -13.95
N PHE A 90 11.64 6.67 -12.62
CA PHE A 90 10.88 5.72 -11.79
C PHE A 90 9.36 5.93 -11.92
N ALA A 91 8.89 7.17 -11.98
CA ALA A 91 7.47 7.48 -12.18
C ALA A 91 6.95 6.96 -13.53
N VAL A 92 7.70 7.17 -14.62
CA VAL A 92 7.36 6.66 -15.95
C VAL A 92 7.39 5.13 -15.99
N TYR A 93 8.38 4.49 -15.35
CA TYR A 93 8.43 3.03 -15.25
C TYR A 93 7.25 2.47 -14.45
N ALA A 94 6.92 3.08 -13.31
CA ALA A 94 5.79 2.68 -12.47
C ALA A 94 4.45 2.84 -13.21
N TYR A 95 4.26 3.94 -13.94
CA TYR A 95 3.07 4.15 -14.78
C TYR A 95 2.95 3.11 -15.89
N ASN A 96 4.05 2.84 -16.62
CA ASN A 96 4.07 1.84 -17.68
C ASN A 96 3.85 0.41 -17.15
N LYS A 97 4.33 0.11 -15.94
CA LYS A 97 4.10 -1.16 -15.26
C LYS A 97 2.65 -1.29 -14.75
N ALA A 98 2.09 -0.23 -14.17
CA ALA A 98 0.70 -0.20 -13.72
C ALA A 98 -0.30 -0.39 -14.86
N LYS A 99 0.01 0.20 -16.04
CA LYS A 99 -0.78 0.01 -17.27
C LYS A 99 -0.78 -1.43 -17.78
N LYS A 100 0.33 -2.16 -17.64
CA LYS A 100 0.43 -3.57 -18.06
C LYS A 100 -0.29 -4.55 -17.12
N GLU A 101 -0.37 -4.23 -15.84
CA GLU A 101 -0.91 -5.12 -14.79
C GLU A 101 -2.43 -4.97 -14.56
N ASN A 102 -3.13 -4.14 -15.37
CA ASN A 102 -4.59 -3.91 -15.28
C ASN A 102 -5.08 -3.62 -13.83
N LEU A 103 -4.26 -2.95 -13.05
CA LEU A 103 -4.58 -2.57 -11.68
C LEU A 103 -5.69 -1.51 -11.72
N LYS A 104 -6.79 -1.70 -10.97
CA LYS A 104 -7.94 -0.77 -10.85
C LYS A 104 -7.61 0.65 -10.32
N GLY A 105 -6.33 1.04 -10.27
CA GLY A 105 -5.81 2.33 -9.79
C GLY A 105 -5.45 3.34 -10.89
N GLU A 106 -5.87 3.12 -12.13
CA GLU A 106 -5.53 3.93 -13.32
C GLU A 106 -5.71 5.45 -13.12
N ARG A 107 -6.73 5.84 -12.34
CA ARG A 107 -7.08 7.24 -12.08
C ARG A 107 -6.14 7.92 -11.09
N LEU A 108 -5.62 7.19 -10.10
CA LEU A 108 -4.76 7.76 -9.05
C LEU A 108 -3.34 8.02 -9.55
N ALA A 109 -2.81 7.14 -10.40
CA ALA A 109 -1.47 7.32 -10.99
C ALA A 109 -1.42 8.54 -11.92
N LEU A 110 -2.47 8.76 -12.72
CA LEU A 110 -2.56 9.93 -13.59
C LEU A 110 -2.57 11.25 -12.80
N VAL A 111 -3.32 11.30 -11.69
CA VAL A 111 -3.38 12.50 -10.82
C VAL A 111 -2.01 12.81 -10.20
N ALA A 112 -1.27 11.79 -9.75
CA ALA A 112 0.07 11.98 -9.19
C ALA A 112 1.06 12.55 -10.23
N VAL A 113 0.98 12.08 -11.48
CA VAL A 113 1.83 12.59 -12.58
C VAL A 113 1.50 14.04 -12.91
N ILE A 114 0.21 14.40 -12.99
CA ILE A 114 -0.21 15.78 -13.28
C ILE A 114 0.21 16.73 -12.15
N LEU A 115 -0.04 16.35 -10.90
CA LEU A 115 0.29 17.19 -9.74
C LEU A 115 1.80 17.41 -9.59
N SER A 116 2.61 16.37 -9.83
CA SER A 116 4.07 16.50 -9.84
C SER A 116 4.56 17.40 -10.98
N GLY A 117 3.98 17.26 -12.19
CA GLY A 117 4.30 18.14 -13.32
C GLY A 117 3.98 19.62 -13.03
N LEU A 118 2.81 19.91 -12.47
CA LEU A 118 2.41 21.28 -12.11
C LEU A 118 3.31 21.88 -11.01
N SER A 119 3.71 21.08 -10.02
CA SER A 119 4.63 21.51 -8.97
C SER A 119 6.01 21.90 -9.53
N ILE A 120 6.56 21.08 -10.45
CA ILE A 120 7.83 21.37 -11.12
C ILE A 120 7.73 22.66 -11.95
N LEU A 121 6.65 22.82 -12.72
CA LEU A 121 6.43 24.02 -13.52
C LEU A 121 6.37 25.28 -12.66
N TYR A 122 5.65 25.22 -11.53
CA TYR A 122 5.57 26.32 -10.57
C TYR A 122 6.95 26.66 -9.99
N PHE A 123 7.75 25.65 -9.61
CA PHE A 123 9.09 25.86 -9.09
C PHE A 123 10.01 26.54 -10.12
N VAL A 124 9.98 26.09 -11.37
CA VAL A 124 10.75 26.71 -12.47
C VAL A 124 10.33 28.18 -12.67
N PHE A 125 9.03 28.46 -12.65
CA PHE A 125 8.51 29.82 -12.76
C PHE A 125 8.99 30.71 -11.60
N MET A 126 8.94 30.21 -10.36
CA MET A 126 9.42 30.94 -9.18
C MET A 126 10.91 31.25 -9.26
N VAL A 127 11.74 30.27 -9.67
CA VAL A 127 13.18 30.48 -9.89
C VAL A 127 13.40 31.57 -10.94
N PHE A 128 12.66 31.51 -12.06
CA PHE A 128 12.77 32.52 -13.11
C PHE A 128 12.37 33.91 -12.61
N ALA A 129 11.26 34.03 -11.87
CA ALA A 129 10.83 35.30 -11.28
C ALA A 129 11.90 35.90 -10.35
N VAL A 130 12.47 35.08 -9.47
CA VAL A 130 13.57 35.50 -8.58
C VAL A 130 14.81 35.90 -9.37
N LEU A 131 15.17 35.18 -10.43
CA LEU A 131 16.29 35.56 -11.29
C LEU A 131 16.02 36.89 -12.02
N THR A 132 14.79 37.14 -12.46
CA THR A 132 14.44 38.42 -13.10
C THR A 132 14.49 39.58 -12.11
N GLU A 133 14.07 39.38 -10.86
CA GLU A 133 14.16 40.41 -9.82
C GLU A 133 15.61 40.72 -9.42
N ASN A 134 16.48 39.71 -9.36
CA ASN A 134 17.88 39.91 -8.98
C ASN A 134 18.75 40.51 -10.11
N ASN A 135 18.28 40.44 -11.36
CA ASN A 135 18.99 40.99 -12.52
C ASN A 135 18.45 42.36 -12.98
N ALA A 136 17.41 42.89 -12.32
CA ALA A 136 16.82 44.21 -12.56
C ALA A 136 17.42 45.25 -11.60
#